data_AF-A0A4P7C0I2-F1
#
_entry.id   AF-A0A4P7C0I2-F1
#
_cell.length_a   1.000
_cell.length_b   1.000
_cell.length_c   1.000
_cell.angle_alpha   90.00
_cell.angle_beta   90.00
_cell.angle_gamma   90.00
#
_symmetry.space_group_name_H-M   'P 1'
#
loop_
_entity.id
_entity.type
_entity.pdbx_description
1 polymer ?
#
loop_
_entity_poly.entity_id
_entity_poly.type
_entity_poly.pdbx_seq_one_letter_code
_entity_poly.pdbx_strand_id
1 'polypeptide(L)'
;MQSSVNKQLIWNGMETIHSAKQLLREHRNIVLKLPPDFHHTLFSHFHPDANPRQVDKVDTSGGPELLEKISEIRGLEEITHLIPLITETGAKIHVISPSPSIEIYF
;
A
#
# COMPACT_ATOMS: atom_id res chain seq x y z
N MET A 1 -2.22 -25.35 9.09
CA MET A 1 -1.46 -24.16 8.66
C MET A 1 -2.46 -23.28 7.92
N GLN A 2 -3.07 -22.32 8.61
CA GLN A 2 -4.09 -21.47 7.98
C GLN A 2 -3.38 -20.52 7.03
N SER A 3 -3.42 -20.83 5.73
CA SER A 3 -3.05 -19.90 4.69
C SER A 3 -4.06 -18.76 4.74
N SER A 4 -3.73 -17.65 5.38
CA SER A 4 -4.45 -16.40 5.19
C SER A 4 -4.39 -16.09 3.70
N VAL A 5 -5.48 -16.39 2.97
CA VAL A 5 -5.56 -16.12 1.53
C VAL A 5 -5.69 -14.61 1.39
N ASN A 6 -4.55 -13.93 1.36
CA ASN A 6 -4.51 -12.50 1.09
C ASN A 6 -4.97 -12.29 -0.36
N LYS A 7 -6.04 -11.49 -0.55
CA LYS A 7 -6.55 -11.23 -1.89
C LYS A 7 -5.61 -10.28 -2.62
N GLN A 8 -4.94 -10.79 -3.64
CA GLN A 8 -4.07 -9.98 -4.48
C GLN A 8 -4.91 -9.16 -5.47
N LEU A 9 -4.72 -7.85 -5.45
CA LEU A 9 -5.33 -6.90 -6.37
C LEU A 9 -4.21 -6.16 -7.09
N ILE A 10 -4.31 -6.01 -8.41
CA ILE A 10 -3.38 -5.16 -9.16
C ILE A 10 -3.86 -3.71 -9.03
N TRP A 11 -2.94 -2.80 -8.71
CA TRP A 11 -3.22 -1.37 -8.67
C TRP A 11 -3.53 -0.85 -10.07
N ASN A 12 -4.74 -0.33 -10.24
CA ASN A 12 -5.27 0.28 -11.44
C ASN A 12 -6.04 1.58 -11.10
N GLY A 13 -5.63 2.25 -10.02
CA GLY A 13 -6.31 3.44 -9.52
C GLY A 13 -7.66 3.12 -8.86
N MET A 14 -8.67 3.94 -9.17
CA MET A 14 -10.03 3.89 -8.60
C MET A 14 -10.66 2.51 -8.61
N GLU A 15 -10.54 1.74 -9.71
CA GLU A 15 -11.15 0.41 -9.82
C GLU A 15 -10.68 -0.53 -8.71
N THR A 16 -9.40 -0.44 -8.38
CA THR A 16 -8.79 -1.22 -7.32
C THR A 16 -9.24 -0.75 -5.95
N ILE A 17 -9.44 0.56 -5.76
CA ILE A 17 -9.99 1.14 -4.52
C ILE A 17 -11.39 0.59 -4.23
N HIS A 18 -12.27 0.54 -5.23
CA HIS A 18 -13.63 0.00 -5.07
C HIS A 18 -13.60 -1.46 -4.60
N SER A 19 -12.74 -2.27 -5.24
CA SER A 19 -12.57 -3.69 -4.89
C SER A 19 -11.94 -3.86 -3.50
N ALA A 20 -10.91 -3.07 -3.19
CA ALA A 20 -10.25 -3.07 -1.89
C ALA A 20 -11.22 -2.70 -0.76
N LYS A 21 -12.02 -1.64 -0.94
CA LYS A 21 -13.05 -1.24 0.04
C LYS A 21 -14.01 -2.37 0.34
N GLN A 22 -14.51 -3.05 -0.69
CA GLN A 22 -15.44 -4.16 -0.49
C GLN A 22 -14.80 -5.28 0.36
N LEU A 23 -13.57 -5.67 0.04
CA LEU A 23 -12.86 -6.72 0.76
C LEU A 23 -12.50 -6.33 2.21
N LEU A 24 -12.12 -5.08 2.43
CA LEU A 24 -11.82 -4.55 3.75
C LEU A 24 -13.08 -4.50 4.64
N ARG A 25 -14.24 -4.20 4.06
CA ARG A 25 -15.53 -4.31 4.78
C ARG A 25 -15.88 -5.74 5.17
N GLU A 26 -15.36 -6.73 4.45
CA GLU A 26 -15.45 -8.14 4.82
C GLU A 26 -14.35 -8.58 5.82
N HIS A 27 -13.55 -7.65 6.34
CA HIS A 27 -12.40 -7.91 7.23
C HIS A 27 -11.39 -8.90 6.61
N ARG A 28 -11.21 -8.82 5.28
CA ARG A 28 -10.23 -9.66 4.56
C ARG A 28 -8.92 -8.91 4.35
N ASN A 29 -7.83 -9.62 4.55
CA ASN A 29 -6.49 -9.14 4.21
C ASN A 29 -6.35 -9.01 2.68
N ILE A 30 -5.83 -7.88 2.23
CA ILE A 30 -5.62 -7.61 0.81
C ILE A 30 -4.18 -7.23 0.54
N VAL A 31 -3.71 -7.55 -0.66
CA VAL A 31 -2.37 -7.20 -1.14
C VAL A 31 -2.54 -6.46 -2.44
N LEU A 32 -2.31 -5.16 -2.42
CA LEU A 32 -2.32 -4.29 -3.58
C LEU A 32 -0.93 -4.33 -4.23
N LYS A 33 -0.83 -5.04 -5.35
CA LYS A 33 0.37 -5.10 -6.18
C LYS A 33 0.45 -3.84 -7.02
N LEU A 34 1.42 -2.99 -6.75
CA LEU A 34 1.71 -1.83 -7.56
C LEU A 34 2.57 -2.23 -8.76
N PRO A 35 2.48 -1.50 -9.88
CA PRO A 35 3.43 -1.67 -10.96
C PRO A 35 4.85 -1.33 -10.52
N PRO A 36 5.88 -2.00 -11.08
CA PRO A 36 7.28 -1.77 -10.73
C PRO A 36 7.76 -0.34 -11.00
N ASP A 37 7.05 0.42 -11.84
CA ASP A 37 7.33 1.83 -12.11
C ASP A 37 7.26 2.70 -10.84
N PHE A 38 6.40 2.33 -9.89
CA PHE A 38 6.27 3.04 -8.61
C PHE A 38 7.40 2.76 -7.62
N HIS A 39 8.25 1.76 -7.88
CA HIS A 39 9.34 1.40 -6.99
C HIS A 39 10.29 2.60 -6.74
N HIS A 40 10.74 3.23 -7.83
CA HIS A 40 11.69 4.34 -7.76
C HIS A 40 11.05 5.56 -7.10
N THR A 41 9.76 5.81 -7.38
CA THR A 41 8.99 6.91 -6.79
C THR A 41 8.78 6.71 -5.29
N LEU A 42 8.41 5.50 -4.87
CA LEU A 42 8.28 5.16 -3.45
C LEU A 42 9.61 5.30 -2.72
N PHE A 43 10.69 4.74 -3.27
CA PHE A 43 11.99 4.83 -2.63
C PHE A 43 12.49 6.27 -2.49
N SER A 44 12.38 7.07 -3.55
CA SER A 44 12.77 8.48 -3.49
C SER A 44 11.90 9.30 -2.55
N HIS A 45 10.61 8.96 -2.40
CA HIS A 45 9.69 9.65 -1.49
C HIS A 45 9.93 9.26 -0.01
N PHE A 46 10.16 7.98 0.28
CA PHE A 46 10.44 7.50 1.65
C PHE A 46 11.88 7.80 2.08
N HIS A 47 12.83 7.87 1.15
CA HIS A 47 14.22 8.18 1.40
C HIS A 47 14.72 9.30 0.48
N PRO A 48 14.29 10.56 0.72
CA PRO A 48 14.77 11.69 -0.07
C PRO A 48 16.28 11.95 0.07
N ASP A 49 16.89 11.48 1.17
CA ASP A 49 18.33 11.57 1.46
C ASP A 49 19.06 10.23 1.24
N ALA A 50 18.43 9.25 0.57
CA ALA A 50 19.04 7.94 0.35
C ALA A 50 20.37 8.09 -0.39
N ASN A 51 21.41 7.53 0.23
CA ASN A 51 22.72 7.43 -0.38
C ASN A 51 22.62 6.46 -1.57
N PRO A 52 23.19 6.74 -2.76
CA PRO A 52 23.13 5.86 -3.94
C PRO A 52 23.74 4.45 -3.74
N ARG A 53 24.31 4.16 -2.57
CA ARG A 53 24.80 2.83 -2.15
C ARG A 53 23.81 2.06 -1.27
N GLN A 54 22.70 2.66 -0.85
CA GLN A 54 21.66 1.95 -0.12
C GLN A 54 20.88 1.05 -1.07
N VAL A 55 20.53 -0.13 -0.57
CA VAL A 55 19.65 -1.06 -1.29
C VAL A 55 18.29 -0.39 -1.42
N ASP A 56 17.80 -0.28 -2.66
CA ASP A 56 16.49 0.27 -3.02
C ASP A 56 15.39 -0.68 -2.49
N LYS A 57 15.14 -0.60 -1.19
CA LYS A 57 14.19 -1.43 -0.46
C LYS A 57 13.40 -0.53 0.46
N VAL A 58 12.08 -0.64 0.35
CA VAL A 58 11.13 -0.03 1.28
C VAL A 58 10.47 -1.19 1.99
N ASP A 59 10.60 -1.25 3.30
CA ASP A 59 9.87 -2.20 4.14
C ASP A 59 9.38 -1.39 5.33
N THR A 60 8.17 -0.85 5.19
CA THR A 60 7.61 0.02 6.22
C THR A 60 6.18 -0.39 6.52
N SER A 61 5.87 -0.55 7.79
CA SER A 61 4.51 -0.78 8.26
C SER A 61 4.02 0.43 9.04
N GLY A 62 2.72 0.67 8.98
CA GLY A 62 2.09 1.81 9.62
C GLY A 62 0.57 1.68 9.61
N GLY A 63 -0.10 2.77 9.95
CA GLY A 63 -1.54 2.88 9.90
C GLY A 63 -2.01 3.75 8.73
N PRO A 64 -3.12 4.49 8.90
CA PRO A 64 -3.65 5.38 7.87
C PRO A 64 -2.65 6.47 7.44
N GLU A 65 -1.79 6.93 8.34
CA GLU A 65 -0.72 7.91 8.06
C GLU A 65 0.23 7.46 6.94
N LEU A 66 0.42 6.15 6.78
CA LEU A 66 1.27 5.61 5.75
C LEU A 66 0.63 5.75 4.36
N LEU A 67 -0.69 5.56 4.28
CA LEU A 67 -1.44 5.81 3.05
C LEU A 67 -1.49 7.29 2.69
N GLU A 68 -1.55 8.17 3.69
CA GLU A 68 -1.48 9.63 3.46
C GLU A 68 -0.18 9.98 2.74
N LYS A 69 0.97 9.52 3.23
CA LYS A 69 2.26 9.72 2.55
C LYS A 69 2.29 9.15 1.14
N ILE A 70 1.79 7.93 0.97
CA ILE A 70 1.74 7.30 -0.35
C ILE A 70 0.82 8.09 -1.29
N SER A 71 -0.25 8.70 -0.78
CA SER A 71 -1.16 9.47 -1.61
C SER A 71 -0.59 10.79 -2.14
N GLU A 72 0.50 11.27 -1.55
CA GLU A 72 1.28 12.39 -2.10
C GLU A 72 2.00 12.00 -3.40
N ILE A 73 2.14 10.69 -3.68
CA ILE A 73 2.72 10.18 -4.92
C ILE A 73 1.68 10.25 -6.04
N ARG A 74 2.03 10.96 -7.12
CA ARG A 74 1.20 11.03 -8.33
C ARG A 74 0.88 9.64 -8.87
N GLY A 75 -0.40 9.37 -9.09
CA GLY A 75 -0.90 8.06 -9.51
C GLY A 75 -1.28 7.11 -8.37
N LEU A 76 -1.04 7.50 -7.11
CA LEU A 76 -1.53 6.83 -5.89
C LEU A 76 -2.43 7.72 -5.04
N GLU A 77 -2.80 8.90 -5.53
CA GLU A 77 -3.68 9.88 -4.87
C GLU A 77 -5.01 9.25 -4.43
N GLU A 78 -5.52 8.30 -5.22
CA GLU A 78 -6.79 7.62 -4.96
C GLU A 78 -6.75 6.70 -3.74
N ILE A 79 -5.56 6.34 -3.25
CA ILE A 79 -5.38 5.59 -2.01
C ILE A 79 -5.95 6.35 -0.80
N THR A 80 -6.02 7.68 -0.86
CA THR A 80 -6.68 8.49 0.19
C THR A 80 -8.10 8.02 0.50
N HIS A 81 -8.81 7.48 -0.50
CA HIS A 81 -10.16 6.98 -0.32
C HIS A 81 -10.24 5.76 0.59
N LEU A 82 -9.14 5.04 0.84
CA LEU A 82 -9.08 3.92 1.77
C LEU A 82 -8.84 4.39 3.22
N ILE A 83 -8.15 5.51 3.43
CA ILE A 83 -7.82 6.07 4.77
C ILE A 83 -9.01 6.02 5.76
N PRO A 84 -10.21 6.53 5.44
CA PRO A 84 -11.32 6.51 6.40
C PRO A 84 -11.69 5.06 6.78
N LEU A 85 -11.75 4.15 5.81
CA LEU A 85 -12.09 2.76 6.05
C LEU A 85 -11.03 2.05 6.90
N ILE A 86 -9.75 2.30 6.63
CA ILE A 86 -8.62 1.76 7.40
C ILE A 86 -8.67 2.25 8.85
N THR A 87 -8.98 3.54 9.03
CA THR A 87 -9.10 4.17 10.34
C THR A 87 -10.29 3.62 11.12
N GLU A 88 -11.45 3.49 10.49
CA GLU A 88 -12.67 2.94 11.10
C GLU A 88 -12.53 1.47 11.47
N THR A 89 -11.87 0.68 10.61
CA THR A 89 -11.71 -0.76 10.82
C THR A 89 -10.48 -1.13 11.64
N GLY A 90 -9.60 -0.17 11.93
CA GLY A 90 -8.35 -0.39 12.66
C GLY A 90 -7.31 -1.19 11.87
N ALA A 91 -7.44 -1.25 10.54
CA ALA A 91 -6.52 -1.99 9.69
C ALA A 91 -5.10 -1.39 9.73
N LYS A 92 -4.11 -2.27 9.58
CA LYS A 92 -2.69 -1.93 9.45
C LYS A 92 -2.23 -2.11 8.02
N ILE A 93 -1.18 -1.39 7.69
CA ILE A 93 -0.69 -1.26 6.32
C ILE A 93 0.80 -1.54 6.31
N HIS A 94 1.24 -2.29 5.31
CA HIS A 94 2.63 -2.65 5.13
C HIS A 94 3.00 -2.48 3.66
N VAL A 95 3.96 -1.60 3.41
CA VAL A 95 4.48 -1.30 2.09
C VAL A 95 5.83 -1.97 1.93
N ILE A 96 5.96 -2.74 0.85
CA ILE A 96 7.17 -3.50 0.53
C ILE A 96 7.63 -3.15 -0.89
N SER A 97 8.89 -2.82 -1.09
CA SER A 97 9.60 -2.64 -2.37
C SER A 97 10.98 -3.31 -2.29
N PRO A 98 11.52 -3.96 -3.34
CA PRO A 98 11.49 -3.55 -4.76
C PRO A 98 10.33 -4.10 -5.61
N SER A 99 9.49 -4.97 -5.06
CA SER A 99 8.22 -5.35 -5.68
C SER A 99 7.09 -4.58 -5.02
N PRO A 100 6.82 -3.33 -5.44
CA PRO A 100 5.97 -2.40 -4.70
C PRO A 100 4.61 -3.04 -4.45
N SER A 101 4.33 -3.32 -3.19
CA SER A 101 3.12 -3.99 -2.74
C SER A 101 2.64 -3.33 -1.47
N ILE A 102 1.35 -3.03 -1.37
CA ILE A 102 0.71 -2.48 -0.17
C ILE A 102 -0.18 -3.58 0.39
N GLU A 103 0.24 -4.17 1.49
CA GLU A 103 -0.53 -5.15 2.23
C GLU A 103 -1.38 -4.42 3.25
N ILE A 104 -2.65 -4.79 3.34
CA ILE A 104 -3.59 -4.27 4.33
C ILE A 104 -4.16 -5.46 5.08
N TYR A 105 -4.00 -5.44 6.40
CA TYR A 105 -4.35 -6.55 7.28
C TYR A 105 -4.89 -6.03 8.61
N PHE A 106 -5.58 -6.92 9.33
CA PHE A 106 -6.19 -6.64 10.65
C PHE A 106 -5.39 -7.33 11.76
#